data_AF-A0A7W0K1R1-F1
#
_entry.id   AF-A0A7W0K1R1-F1
#
_cell.length_a   1.000
_cell.length_b   1.000
_cell.length_c   1.000
_cell.angle_alpha   90.00
_cell.angle_beta   90.00
_cell.angle_gamma   90.00
#
_symmetry.space_group_name_H-M   'P 1'
#
loop_
_entity.id
_entity.type
_entity.pdbx_description
1 polymer ?
#
loop_
_entity_poly.entity_id
_entity_poly.type
_entity_poly.pdbx_seq_one_letter_code
_entity_poly.pdbx_strand_id
1 'polypeptide(L)'
;MSACDRCLRRAVLVAMLATRIAGLLNRPTTRAAGLLALPEPDLVAAVAGPHAESVLETLRTRDLRVDRRACEQAGVAAVCRHSAAYPPLLEELADAPAVLFAAGRPEALARLREEPSVAIVGTRNPSPYGVEVAHSLGRDLGAAGVPV
;
A
#
# COMPACT_ATOMS: atom_id res chain seq x y z
N MET A 1 -10.74 6.12 -10.83
CA MET A 1 -9.90 4.98 -11.25
C MET A 1 -10.15 3.82 -10.33
N SER A 2 -10.42 2.64 -10.87
CA SER A 2 -11.00 1.54 -10.08
C SER A 2 -10.22 0.24 -10.32
N ALA A 3 -9.72 -0.37 -9.24
CA ALA A 3 -8.88 -1.58 -9.29
C ALA A 3 -9.61 -2.77 -9.92
N CYS A 4 -8.92 -3.69 -10.60
CA CYS A 4 -9.56 -4.93 -11.06
C CYS A 4 -9.93 -5.84 -9.87
N ASP A 5 -10.91 -6.73 -10.06
CA ASP A 5 -11.45 -7.57 -8.98
C ASP A 5 -10.39 -8.45 -8.33
N ARG A 6 -9.44 -9.01 -9.11
CA ARG A 6 -8.33 -9.80 -8.57
C ARG A 6 -7.46 -9.01 -7.60
N CYS A 7 -7.12 -7.77 -7.97
CA CYS A 7 -6.30 -6.91 -7.13
C CYS A 7 -7.07 -6.43 -5.90
N LEU A 8 -8.34 -6.06 -6.07
CA LEU A 8 -9.18 -5.62 -4.96
C LEU A 8 -9.43 -6.75 -3.96
N ARG A 9 -9.68 -7.98 -4.43
CA ARG A 9 -9.76 -9.18 -3.58
C ARG A 9 -8.49 -9.36 -2.74
N ARG A 10 -7.32 -9.23 -3.35
CA ARG A 10 -6.03 -9.34 -2.63
C ARG A 10 -5.89 -8.26 -1.57
N ALA A 11 -6.28 -7.02 -1.87
CA ALA A 11 -6.26 -5.92 -0.89
C ALA A 11 -7.22 -6.19 0.28
N VAL A 12 -8.43 -6.69 0.00
CA VAL A 12 -9.42 -7.08 1.03
C VAL A 12 -8.88 -8.20 1.92
N LEU A 13 -8.24 -9.23 1.35
CA LEU A 13 -7.60 -10.28 2.13
C LEU A 13 -6.55 -9.71 3.11
N VAL A 14 -5.67 -8.82 2.62
CA VAL A 14 -4.66 -8.16 3.47
C VAL A 14 -5.34 -7.35 4.56
N ALA A 15 -6.43 -6.63 4.26
CA ALA A 15 -7.21 -5.88 5.25
C ALA A 15 -7.83 -6.78 6.32
N MET A 16 -8.40 -7.93 5.94
CA MET A 16 -8.95 -8.92 6.87
C MET A 16 -7.90 -9.52 7.81
N LEU A 17 -6.64 -9.59 7.35
CA LEU A 17 -5.51 -10.11 8.11
C LEU A 17 -4.73 -9.00 8.86
N ALA A 18 -5.05 -7.72 8.65
CA ALA A 18 -4.21 -6.59 9.07
C ALA A 18 -3.84 -6.59 10.56
N THR A 19 -4.80 -6.89 11.45
CA THR A 19 -4.55 -6.97 12.90
C THR A 19 -3.59 -8.08 13.27
N ARG A 20 -3.67 -9.23 12.60
CA ARG A 20 -2.76 -10.36 12.80
C ARG A 20 -1.38 -10.09 12.21
N ILE A 21 -1.31 -9.47 11.03
CA ILE A 21 -0.05 -9.00 10.42
C ILE A 21 0.67 -8.03 11.36
N ALA A 22 -0.04 -7.03 11.88
CA ALA A 22 0.52 -6.07 12.83
C ALA A 22 1.05 -6.76 14.11
N GLY A 23 0.30 -7.74 14.63
CA GLY A 23 0.72 -8.54 15.78
C GLY A 23 1.97 -9.40 15.52
N LEU A 24 2.23 -9.80 14.28
CA LEU A 24 3.47 -10.50 13.90
C LEU A 24 4.65 -9.52 13.80
N LEU A 25 4.44 -8.35 13.19
CA LEU A 25 5.48 -7.33 13.00
C LEU A 25 5.99 -6.74 14.31
N ASN A 26 5.15 -6.69 15.35
CA ASN A 26 5.53 -6.21 16.68
C ASN A 26 6.40 -7.22 17.48
N ARG A 27 6.69 -8.41 16.93
CA ARG A 27 7.51 -9.42 17.62
C ARG A 27 9.00 -9.22 17.27
N PRO A 28 9.90 -9.16 18.27
CA PRO A 28 11.29 -8.76 18.07
C PRO A 28 12.13 -9.67 17.15
N THR A 29 11.69 -10.90 16.89
CA THR A 29 12.43 -11.91 16.09
C THR A 29 11.81 -12.18 14.71
N THR A 30 10.67 -11.57 14.37
CA THR A 30 9.96 -11.92 13.13
C THR A 30 10.43 -11.04 11.97
N ARG A 31 11.19 -11.60 11.03
CA ARG A 31 11.37 -10.99 9.71
C ARG A 31 10.16 -11.32 8.85
N ALA A 32 9.28 -10.35 8.66
CA ALA A 32 8.10 -10.48 7.80
C ALA A 32 8.36 -10.10 6.33
N ALA A 33 9.62 -9.95 5.94
CA ALA A 33 9.99 -9.66 4.56
C ALA A 33 9.40 -10.73 3.63
N GLY A 34 8.69 -10.32 2.58
CA GLY A 34 8.04 -11.23 1.65
C GLY A 34 6.70 -11.82 2.12
N LEU A 35 6.22 -11.53 3.34
CA LEU A 35 4.92 -12.02 3.81
C LEU A 35 3.80 -11.62 2.85
N LEU A 36 3.80 -10.36 2.40
CA LEU A 36 2.80 -9.84 1.46
C LEU A 36 3.00 -10.31 0.01
N ALA A 37 4.15 -10.91 -0.31
CA ALA A 37 4.42 -11.54 -1.60
C ALA A 37 3.85 -12.97 -1.68
N LEU A 38 3.60 -13.63 -0.53
CA LEU A 38 3.10 -15.00 -0.49
C LEU A 38 1.77 -15.15 -1.25
N PRO A 39 1.57 -16.27 -1.97
CA PRO A 39 0.26 -16.62 -2.52
C PRO A 39 -0.86 -16.55 -1.47
N GLU A 40 -2.11 -16.35 -1.90
CA GLU A 40 -3.29 -16.33 -1.00
C GLU A 40 -3.32 -17.48 0.02
N PRO A 41 -3.18 -18.77 -0.36
CA PRO A 41 -3.22 -19.86 0.61
C PRO A 41 -2.08 -19.78 1.64
N ASP A 42 -0.87 -19.45 1.19
CA ASP A 42 0.32 -19.40 2.04
C ASP A 42 0.28 -18.20 2.99
N LEU A 43 -0.19 -17.05 2.52
CA LEU A 43 -0.42 -15.87 3.35
C LEU A 43 -1.44 -16.17 4.46
N VAL A 44 -2.56 -16.82 4.10
CA VAL A 44 -3.59 -17.20 5.07
C VAL A 44 -3.03 -18.20 6.08
N ALA A 45 -2.32 -19.24 5.63
CA ALA A 45 -1.71 -20.23 6.50
C ALA A 45 -0.69 -19.60 7.48
N ALA A 46 0.11 -18.64 7.00
CA ALA A 46 1.12 -17.95 7.79
C ALA A 46 0.53 -17.01 8.86
N VAL A 47 -0.66 -16.44 8.62
CA VAL A 47 -1.17 -15.32 9.43
C VAL A 47 -2.48 -15.63 10.16
N ALA A 48 -3.39 -16.39 9.56
CA ALA A 48 -4.75 -16.57 10.07
C ALA A 48 -4.86 -17.55 11.24
N GLY A 49 -3.88 -18.47 11.37
CA GLY A 49 -3.88 -19.52 12.39
C GLY A 49 -5.18 -20.35 12.34
N PRO A 50 -5.89 -20.57 13.47
CA PRO A 50 -7.11 -21.39 13.49
C PRO A 50 -8.29 -20.78 12.71
N HIS A 51 -8.18 -19.53 12.25
CA HIS A 51 -9.25 -18.85 11.51
C HIS A 51 -9.07 -18.92 9.99
N ALA A 52 -8.10 -19.69 9.49
CA ALA A 52 -7.79 -19.77 8.06
C ALA A 52 -9.02 -20.09 7.19
N GLU A 53 -9.80 -21.10 7.57
CA GLU A 53 -10.99 -21.51 6.84
C GLU A 53 -12.07 -20.41 6.81
N SER A 54 -12.35 -19.80 7.97
CA SER A 54 -13.31 -18.70 8.09
C SER A 54 -12.91 -17.48 7.24
N VAL A 55 -11.62 -17.14 7.20
CA VAL A 55 -11.09 -16.05 6.36
C VAL A 55 -11.30 -16.36 4.87
N LEU A 56 -10.95 -17.58 4.44
CA LEU A 56 -11.11 -17.99 3.04
C LEU A 56 -12.57 -17.98 2.61
N GLU A 57 -13.49 -18.46 3.46
CA GLU A 57 -14.91 -18.50 3.15
C GLU A 57 -15.53 -17.09 3.07
N THR A 58 -15.16 -16.22 4.01
CA THR A 58 -15.57 -14.82 3.98
C THR A 58 -15.05 -14.12 2.72
N LEU A 59 -13.82 -14.40 2.33
CA LEU A 59 -13.24 -13.81 1.12
C LEU A 59 -13.90 -14.35 -0.15
N ARG A 60 -14.26 -15.64 -0.21
CA ARG A 60 -14.98 -16.25 -1.34
C ARG A 60 -16.35 -15.62 -1.57
N THR A 61 -17.08 -15.32 -0.50
CA THR A 61 -18.45 -14.78 -0.55
C THR A 61 -18.50 -13.24 -0.59
N ARG A 62 -17.35 -12.57 -0.55
CA ARG A 62 -17.26 -11.10 -0.54
C ARG A 62 -17.74 -10.48 -1.86
N ASP A 63 -18.68 -9.54 -1.76
CA ASP A 63 -19.04 -8.66 -2.88
C ASP A 63 -18.09 -7.47 -2.99
N LEU A 64 -17.18 -7.53 -3.95
CA LEU A 64 -16.19 -6.48 -4.21
C LEU A 64 -16.80 -5.18 -4.76
N ARG A 65 -18.07 -5.20 -5.23
CA ARG A 65 -18.77 -3.99 -5.65
C ARG A 65 -19.02 -3.06 -4.48
N VAL A 66 -19.29 -3.63 -3.30
CA VAL A 66 -19.45 -2.87 -2.06
C VAL A 66 -18.13 -2.20 -1.68
N ASP A 67 -17.01 -2.94 -1.76
CA ASP A 67 -15.67 -2.41 -1.47
C ASP A 67 -15.28 -1.27 -2.41
N ARG A 68 -15.57 -1.44 -3.71
CA ARG A 68 -15.34 -0.40 -4.73
C ARG A 68 -16.16 0.87 -4.45
N ARG A 69 -17.45 0.70 -4.16
CA ARG A 69 -18.35 1.81 -3.83
C ARG A 69 -17.91 2.55 -2.56
N ALA A 70 -17.43 1.83 -1.56
CA ALA A 70 -16.90 2.44 -0.34
C ALA A 70 -15.70 3.35 -0.64
N CYS A 71 -14.79 2.93 -1.53
CA CYS A 71 -13.67 3.78 -1.96
C CYS A 71 -14.17 5.04 -2.68
N GLU A 72 -15.11 4.88 -3.62
CA GLU A 72 -15.70 5.99 -4.37
C GLU A 72 -16.40 7.00 -3.45
N GLN A 73 -17.20 6.52 -2.49
CA GLN A 73 -17.89 7.37 -1.51
C GLN A 73 -16.92 8.10 -0.58
N ALA A 74 -15.77 7.50 -0.29
CA ALA A 74 -14.71 8.13 0.50
C ALA A 74 -13.83 9.10 -0.31
N GLY A 75 -14.05 9.24 -1.63
CA GLY A 75 -13.18 10.03 -2.50
C GLY A 75 -11.77 9.43 -2.66
N VAL A 76 -11.66 8.11 -2.53
CA VAL A 76 -10.40 7.37 -2.62
C VAL A 76 -10.32 6.64 -3.96
N ALA A 77 -9.25 6.89 -4.71
CA ALA A 77 -8.92 6.14 -5.91
C ALA A 77 -8.25 4.81 -5.55
N ALA A 78 -8.70 3.72 -6.15
CA ALA A 78 -8.05 2.41 -6.05
C ALA A 78 -7.29 2.13 -7.35
N VAL A 79 -5.95 2.22 -7.29
CA VAL A 79 -5.05 2.04 -8.45
C VAL A 79 -4.37 0.69 -8.33
N CYS A 80 -4.76 -0.29 -9.16
CA CYS A 80 -4.10 -1.60 -9.17
C CYS A 80 -2.90 -1.64 -10.12
N ARG A 81 -2.00 -2.62 -9.93
CA ARG A 81 -0.81 -2.83 -10.79
C ARG A 81 -1.07 -2.91 -12.30
N HIS A 82 -2.27 -3.32 -12.71
CA HIS A 82 -2.64 -3.38 -14.13
C HIS A 82 -3.06 -2.01 -14.71
N SER A 83 -2.99 -0.94 -13.93
CA SER A 83 -3.33 0.44 -14.32
C SER A 83 -2.08 1.17 -14.79
N ALA A 84 -2.20 1.98 -15.85
CA ALA A 84 -1.10 2.84 -16.33
C ALA A 84 -0.65 3.91 -15.32
N ALA A 85 -1.46 4.20 -14.30
CA ALA A 85 -1.08 5.11 -13.20
C ALA A 85 -0.41 4.40 -12.02
N TYR A 86 -0.18 3.09 -12.08
CA TYR A 86 0.60 2.39 -11.06
C TYR A 86 2.09 2.70 -11.27
N PRO A 87 2.84 3.14 -10.25
CA PRO A 87 4.25 3.49 -10.40
C PRO A 87 5.13 2.27 -10.72
N PRO A 88 5.95 2.27 -11.80
CA PRO A 88 6.77 1.11 -12.18
C PRO A 88 7.78 0.67 -11.11
N LEU A 89 8.40 1.63 -10.40
CA LEU A 89 9.35 1.31 -9.33
C LEU A 89 8.73 0.48 -8.19
N LEU A 90 7.42 0.62 -7.95
CA LEU A 90 6.69 -0.21 -6.98
C LEU A 90 6.33 -1.58 -7.55
N GLU A 91 6.21 -1.71 -8.88
CA GLU A 91 5.91 -2.98 -9.55
C GLU A 91 7.14 -3.90 -9.54
N GLU A 92 8.34 -3.34 -9.54
CA GLU A 92 9.62 -4.07 -9.44
C GLU A 92 9.86 -4.70 -8.06
N LEU A 93 9.10 -4.30 -7.04
CA LEU A 93 9.24 -4.86 -5.69
C LEU A 93 8.72 -6.31 -5.64
N ALA A 94 9.45 -7.18 -4.93
CA ALA A 94 9.06 -8.58 -4.74
C ALA A 94 7.68 -8.72 -4.05
N ASP A 95 7.31 -7.76 -3.21
CA ASP A 95 6.05 -7.67 -2.49
C ASP A 95 5.17 -6.49 -2.95
N ALA A 96 5.26 -6.15 -4.25
CA ALA A 96 4.47 -5.09 -4.88
C ALA A 96 2.99 -5.10 -4.44
N PRO A 97 2.47 -3.99 -3.88
CA PRO A 97 1.07 -3.89 -3.49
C PRO A 97 0.11 -4.17 -4.64
N ALA A 98 -0.91 -5.00 -4.42
CA ALA A 98 -1.90 -5.28 -5.47
C ALA A 98 -2.73 -4.04 -5.86
N VAL A 99 -2.96 -3.15 -4.88
CA VAL A 99 -3.72 -1.89 -5.02
C VAL A 99 -3.07 -0.82 -4.17
N LEU A 100 -2.91 0.38 -4.74
CA LEU A 100 -2.64 1.62 -4.03
C LEU A 100 -3.96 2.36 -3.82
N PHE A 101 -4.28 2.70 -2.58
CA PHE A 101 -5.42 3.53 -2.24
C PHE A 101 -4.94 4.97 -2.06
N ALA A 102 -5.38 5.87 -2.93
CA ALA A 102 -4.92 7.25 -2.97
C ALA A 102 -6.07 8.22 -2.72
N ALA A 103 -5.88 9.14 -1.78
CA ALA A 103 -6.77 10.28 -1.56
C ALA A 103 -6.15 11.54 -2.19
N GLY A 104 -6.99 12.43 -2.73
CA GLY A 104 -6.54 13.64 -3.41
C GLY A 104 -6.45 13.47 -4.93
N ARG A 105 -5.32 13.84 -5.52
CA ARG A 105 -5.11 13.85 -6.99
C ARG A 105 -4.39 12.59 -7.47
N PRO A 106 -5.10 11.55 -7.96
CA PRO A 106 -4.48 10.30 -8.39
C PRO A 106 -3.53 10.49 -9.59
N GLU A 107 -3.66 11.58 -10.35
CA GLU A 107 -2.77 11.95 -11.45
C GLU A 107 -1.32 12.15 -10.97
N ALA A 108 -1.11 12.49 -9.70
CA ALA A 108 0.22 12.59 -9.11
C ALA A 108 0.97 11.24 -9.14
N LEU A 109 0.27 10.10 -9.03
CA LEU A 109 0.88 8.78 -9.15
C LEU A 109 1.37 8.51 -10.58
N ALA A 110 0.63 8.99 -11.59
CA ALA A 110 1.03 8.81 -12.98
C ALA A 110 2.31 9.59 -13.31
N ARG A 111 2.57 10.74 -12.65
CA ARG A 111 3.81 11.51 -12.81
C ARG A 111 5.05 10.78 -12.33
N LEU A 112 4.91 9.91 -11.31
CA LEU A 112 6.01 9.06 -10.81
C LEU A 112 6.54 8.06 -11.84
N ARG A 113 5.86 7.91 -12.98
CA ARG A 113 6.33 7.10 -14.11
C ARG A 113 7.35 7.85 -14.98
N GLU A 114 7.22 9.17 -15.07
CA GLU A 114 7.96 10.01 -16.02
C GLU A 114 9.04 10.84 -15.32
N GLU A 115 8.81 11.19 -14.06
CA GLU A 115 9.68 12.08 -13.28
C GLU A 115 10.30 11.34 -12.09
N PRO A 116 11.58 11.62 -11.76
CA PRO A 116 12.18 11.10 -10.54
C PRO A 116 11.49 11.72 -9.31
N SER A 117 11.33 10.94 -8.26
CA SER A 117 10.85 11.38 -6.95
C SER A 117 11.92 11.18 -5.88
N VAL A 118 11.92 12.01 -4.84
CA VAL A 118 12.90 11.94 -3.75
C VAL A 118 12.20 11.69 -2.43
N ALA A 119 12.51 10.58 -1.76
CA ALA A 119 12.03 10.33 -0.40
C ALA A 119 12.89 11.09 0.63
N ILE A 120 12.27 11.94 1.44
CA ILE A 120 12.91 12.55 2.62
C ILE A 120 12.48 11.78 3.88
N VAL A 121 13.41 11.04 4.47
CA VAL A 121 13.19 10.26 5.72
C VAL A 121 14.12 10.71 6.82
N GLY A 122 13.71 10.55 8.09
CA GLY A 122 14.48 11.00 9.24
C GLY A 122 14.05 10.39 10.56
N THR A 123 14.70 10.79 11.65
CA THR A 123 14.34 10.39 13.01
C THR A 123 12.95 10.90 13.40
N ARG A 124 12.22 10.12 14.21
CA ARG A 124 10.94 10.53 14.82
C ARG A 124 11.09 11.60 15.90
N ASN A 125 12.31 11.84 16.38
CA ASN A 125 12.64 12.91 17.33
C ASN A 125 13.78 13.78 16.76
N PRO A 126 13.50 14.63 15.75
CA PRO A 126 14.51 15.47 15.11
C PRO A 126 14.93 16.64 16.00
N SER A 127 16.17 17.11 15.83
CA SER A 127 16.58 18.40 16.38
C SER A 127 15.92 19.56 15.60
N PRO A 128 15.87 20.79 16.17
CA PRO A 128 15.38 21.96 15.44
C PRO A 128 16.07 22.14 14.08
N TYR A 129 17.40 21.98 14.05
CA TYR A 129 18.18 22.02 12.80
C TYR A 129 17.75 20.94 11.80
N GLY A 130 17.49 19.71 12.26
CA GLY A 130 17.02 18.63 11.39
C GLY A 130 15.67 18.93 10.74
N VAL A 131 14.76 19.59 11.47
CA VAL A 131 13.47 20.06 10.94
C VAL A 131 13.67 21.13 9.87
N GLU A 132 14.54 22.12 10.13
CA GLU A 132 14.85 23.19 9.18
C GLU A 132 15.44 22.64 7.88
N VAL A 133 16.39 21.71 7.96
CA VAL A 133 16.99 21.06 6.78
C VAL A 133 15.95 20.28 5.98
N ALA A 134 15.13 19.44 6.64
CA ALA A 134 14.10 18.65 5.96
C ALA A 134 13.08 19.56 5.26
N HIS A 135 12.68 20.66 5.90
CA HIS A 135 11.77 21.65 5.31
C HIS A 135 12.39 22.35 4.10
N SER A 136 13.67 22.78 4.18
CA SER A 136 14.32 23.43 3.03
C SER A 136 14.42 22.48 1.85
N LEU A 137 14.87 21.23 2.07
CA LEU A 137 14.96 20.23 1.02
C LEU A 137 13.61 19.98 0.36
N GLY A 138 12.55 19.76 1.14
CA GLY A 138 11.21 19.52 0.61
C GLY A 138 10.68 20.69 -0.21
N ARG A 139 10.88 21.93 0.28
CA ARG A 139 10.50 23.15 -0.43
C ARG A 139 11.27 23.31 -1.74
N ASP A 140 12.58 23.15 -1.70
CA ASP A 140 13.46 23.44 -2.84
C ASP A 140 13.26 22.39 -3.95
N LEU A 141 13.07 21.11 -3.58
CA LEU A 141 12.69 20.03 -4.50
C LEU A 141 11.29 20.26 -5.09
N GLY A 142 10.30 20.60 -4.26
CA GLY A 142 8.95 20.89 -4.73
C GLY A 142 8.89 22.10 -5.67
N ALA A 143 9.67 23.14 -5.40
CA ALA A 143 9.81 24.31 -6.27
C ALA A 143 10.48 23.96 -7.61
N ALA A 144 11.38 22.98 -7.62
CA ALA A 144 11.96 22.41 -8.83
C ALA A 144 11.02 21.44 -9.58
N GLY A 145 9.81 21.22 -9.07
CA GLY A 145 8.82 20.32 -9.67
C GLY A 145 9.01 18.84 -9.31
N VAL A 146 10.00 18.50 -8.48
CA VAL A 146 10.34 17.15 -8.06
C VAL A 146 9.40 16.71 -6.92
N PRO A 147 8.63 15.62 -7.08
CA PRO A 147 7.81 15.07 -6.00
C PRO A 147 8.67 14.61 -4.81
N VAL A 148 8.24 14.99 -3.60
CA VAL A 148 8.83 14.59 -2.30
C VAL A 148 7.83 13.89 -1.39
#